data_AF-A0A968P5Y1-F1
#
_entry.id   AF-A0A968P5Y1-F1
#
_cell.length_a   1.000
_cell.length_b   1.000
_cell.length_c   1.000
_cell.angle_alpha   90.00
_cell.angle_beta   90.00
_cell.angle_gamma   90.00
#
_symmetry.space_group_name_H-M   'P 1'
#
loop_
_entity.id
_entity.type
_entity.pdbx_description
1 polymer ?
#
loop_
_entity_poly.entity_id
_entity_poly.type
_entity_poly.pdbx_seq_one_letter_code
_entity_poly.pdbx_strand_id
1 'polypeptide(L)'
;MIYGHRYRCWKPEGHGRVNLYEAIRGSCNTYFHHLGQQLGIDAIAHYAQMLGLGEVTRLDIGGEKKGLVPGSRWSLEVRGSPWFPGETISVAIGQGPILVTPLQMAELFATVANGGRHVRPRVALSTPV
;
A
#
# COMPACT_ATOMS: atom_id res chain seq x y z
N MET A 1 -10.31 -7.98 -18.30
CA MET A 1 -11.28 -6.87 -18.21
C MET A 1 -11.74 -6.79 -16.78
N ILE A 2 -11.75 -5.61 -16.17
CA ILE A 2 -12.23 -5.37 -14.81
C ILE A 2 -13.19 -4.18 -14.89
N TYR A 3 -14.43 -4.34 -14.44
CA TYR A 3 -15.50 -3.34 -14.57
C TYR A 3 -15.67 -2.75 -15.98
N GLY A 4 -15.52 -3.57 -17.02
CA GLY A 4 -15.60 -3.09 -18.42
C GLY A 4 -14.37 -2.33 -18.92
N HIS A 5 -13.30 -2.22 -18.13
CA HIS A 5 -12.05 -1.56 -18.51
C HIS A 5 -10.87 -2.55 -18.64
N ARG A 6 -9.90 -2.19 -19.48
CA ARG A 6 -8.65 -2.95 -19.67
C ARG A 6 -7.52 -2.30 -18.87
N TYR A 7 -7.15 -2.93 -17.75
CA TYR A 7 -5.94 -2.58 -16.98
C TYR A 7 -4.75 -3.38 -17.50
N ARG A 8 -3.63 -2.69 -17.79
CA ARG A 8 -2.46 -3.28 -18.47
C ARG A 8 -1.38 -3.67 -17.46
N CYS A 9 -0.70 -4.77 -17.76
CA CYS A 9 0.57 -5.09 -17.10
C CYS A 9 1.70 -4.22 -17.66
N TRP A 10 2.76 -4.01 -16.86
CA TRP A 10 3.98 -3.36 -17.35
C TRP A 10 4.65 -4.18 -18.45
N LYS A 11 4.48 -5.51 -18.41
CA LYS A 11 4.92 -6.44 -19.45
C LYS A 11 3.86 -6.55 -20.55
N PRO A 12 4.12 -6.08 -21.79
CA PRO A 12 3.10 -5.99 -22.85
C PRO A 12 2.45 -7.33 -23.23
N GLU A 13 3.24 -8.39 -23.30
CA GLU A 13 2.82 -9.76 -23.59
C GLU A 13 2.18 -10.48 -22.38
N GLY A 14 2.27 -9.86 -21.19
CA GLY A 14 1.81 -10.42 -19.93
C GLY A 14 2.76 -11.46 -19.31
N HIS A 15 2.41 -11.92 -18.12
CA HIS A 15 3.19 -12.90 -17.36
C HIS A 15 2.70 -14.35 -17.53
N GLY A 16 1.69 -14.59 -18.38
CA GLY A 16 1.02 -15.89 -18.46
C GLY A 16 0.20 -16.18 -17.18
N ARG A 17 0.08 -17.46 -16.84
CA ARG A 17 -0.54 -17.89 -15.58
C ARG A 17 0.52 -17.78 -14.49
N VAL A 18 0.22 -17.03 -13.43
CA VAL A 18 1.12 -16.84 -12.29
C VAL A 18 0.38 -17.09 -10.98
N ASN A 19 1.08 -17.67 -10.00
CA ASN A 19 0.64 -17.71 -8.61
C ASN A 19 1.13 -16.46 -7.84
N LEU A 20 0.84 -16.38 -6.54
CA LEU A 20 1.24 -15.25 -5.70
C LEU A 20 2.76 -15.03 -5.67
N TYR A 21 3.54 -16.10 -5.51
CA TYR A 21 4.99 -16.02 -5.43
C TYR A 21 5.59 -15.48 -6.75
N GLU A 22 5.13 -16.01 -7.88
CA GLU A 22 5.53 -15.57 -9.21
C GLU A 22 5.09 -14.12 -9.49
N ALA A 23 3.90 -13.75 -9.04
CA ALA A 23 3.37 -12.40 -9.18
C ALA A 23 4.19 -11.37 -8.39
N ILE A 24 4.60 -11.68 -7.16
CA ILE A 24 5.51 -10.83 -6.37
C ILE A 24 6.87 -10.75 -7.07
N ARG A 25 7.46 -11.89 -7.45
CA ARG A 25 8.77 -11.95 -8.11
C ARG A 25 8.80 -11.16 -9.43
N GLY A 26 7.73 -11.27 -10.23
CA GLY A 26 7.61 -10.60 -11.53
C GLY A 26 6.93 -9.23 -11.47
N SER A 27 6.54 -8.76 -10.28
CA SER A 27 5.76 -7.52 -10.11
C SER A 27 4.56 -7.46 -11.07
N CYS A 28 3.76 -8.52 -11.13
CA CYS A 28 2.71 -8.66 -12.16
C CYS A 28 1.48 -7.79 -11.84
N ASN A 29 1.33 -6.62 -12.50
CA ASN A 29 0.18 -5.75 -12.26
C ASN A 29 -1.17 -6.47 -12.45
N THR A 30 -1.32 -7.31 -13.48
CA THR A 30 -2.60 -7.98 -13.75
C THR A 30 -3.03 -8.89 -12.60
N TYR A 31 -2.08 -9.58 -11.96
CA TYR A 31 -2.38 -10.37 -10.76
C TYR A 31 -2.89 -9.47 -9.62
N PHE A 32 -2.16 -8.39 -9.33
CA PHE A 32 -2.52 -7.47 -8.23
C PHE A 32 -3.77 -6.63 -8.52
N HIS A 33 -4.09 -6.35 -9.79
CA HIS A 33 -5.37 -5.75 -10.18
C HIS A 33 -6.55 -6.67 -9.82
N HIS A 34 -6.45 -7.96 -10.14
CA HIS A 34 -7.49 -8.93 -9.78
C HIS A 34 -7.56 -9.17 -8.27
N LEU A 35 -6.42 -9.26 -7.59
CA LEU A 35 -6.40 -9.36 -6.13
C LEU A 35 -7.04 -8.13 -5.48
N GLY A 36 -6.70 -6.92 -5.96
CA GLY A 36 -7.31 -5.68 -5.48
C GLY A 36 -8.82 -5.63 -5.70
N GLN A 37 -9.30 -6.11 -6.85
CA GLN A 37 -10.73 -6.27 -7.12
C GLN A 37 -11.42 -7.18 -6.10
N GLN A 38 -10.78 -8.28 -5.70
CA GLN A 38 -11.33 -9.25 -4.74
C GLN A 38 -11.32 -8.71 -3.30
N LEU A 39 -10.27 -7.98 -2.92
CA LEU A 39 -10.12 -7.44 -1.56
C LEU A 39 -10.98 -6.18 -1.31
N GLY A 40 -11.10 -5.31 -2.31
CA GLY A 40 -11.70 -3.98 -2.12
C GLY A 40 -10.76 -3.00 -1.40
N ILE A 41 -11.11 -1.71 -1.43
CA ILE A 41 -10.22 -0.66 -0.91
C ILE A 41 -10.04 -0.72 0.61
N ASP A 42 -11.11 -1.00 1.37
CA ASP A 42 -11.05 -0.88 2.82
C ASP A 42 -10.23 -2.01 3.46
N ALA A 43 -10.22 -3.21 2.86
CA ALA A 43 -9.33 -4.29 3.29
C ALA A 43 -7.85 -3.93 3.01
N ILE A 44 -7.55 -3.37 1.83
CA ILE A 44 -6.20 -2.91 1.48
C ILE A 44 -5.75 -1.82 2.45
N ALA A 45 -6.62 -0.84 2.72
CA ALA A 45 -6.35 0.25 3.65
C ALA A 45 -6.07 -0.26 5.07
N HIS A 46 -6.86 -1.22 5.55
CA HIS A 46 -6.69 -1.83 6.87
C HIS A 46 -5.31 -2.47 7.03
N TYR A 47 -4.90 -3.33 6.09
CA TYR A 47 -3.58 -3.97 6.16
C TYR A 47 -2.43 -2.99 5.94
N ALA A 48 -2.59 -1.99 5.08
CA ALA A 48 -1.59 -0.92 4.90
C ALA A 48 -1.36 -0.14 6.21
N GLN A 49 -2.44 0.22 6.91
CA GLN A 49 -2.38 0.91 8.21
C GLN A 49 -1.80 0.03 9.32
N MET A 50 -2.13 -1.27 9.34
CA MET A 50 -1.50 -2.23 10.26
C MET A 50 0.02 -2.31 10.08
N LEU A 51 0.51 -2.08 8.86
CA LEU A 51 1.93 -2.03 8.51
C LEU A 51 2.56 -0.64 8.67
N GLY A 52 1.85 0.33 9.28
CA GLY A 52 2.37 1.67 9.59
C GLY A 52 2.19 2.70 8.46
N LEU A 53 1.65 2.32 7.31
CA LEU A 53 1.44 3.26 6.21
C LEU A 53 0.31 4.25 6.54
N GLY A 54 0.51 5.51 6.17
CA GLY A 54 -0.49 6.56 6.40
C GLY A 54 -0.49 7.11 7.82
N GLU A 55 0.48 6.75 8.67
CA GLU A 55 0.71 7.32 10.00
C GLU A 55 2.18 7.71 10.18
N VAL A 56 2.48 8.69 11.04
CA VAL A 56 3.88 9.02 11.36
C VAL A 56 4.53 7.88 12.14
N THR A 57 5.79 7.54 11.82
CA THR A 57 6.55 6.47 12.48
C THR A 57 7.04 6.90 13.87
N ARG A 58 6.92 8.19 14.19
CA ARG A 58 7.39 8.83 15.43
C ARG A 58 8.92 8.73 15.54
N LEU A 59 9.64 9.07 14.48
CA LEU A 59 11.08 9.25 14.51
C LEU A 59 11.48 10.25 15.60
N ASP A 60 12.58 9.98 16.28
CA ASP A 60 13.10 10.74 17.43
C ASP A 60 13.60 12.16 17.09
N ILE A 61 13.68 12.51 15.81
CA ILE A 61 14.08 13.85 15.33
C ILE A 61 12.93 14.65 14.69
N GLY A 62 11.71 14.09 14.64
CA GLY A 62 10.54 14.75 14.04
C GLY A 62 10.64 15.00 12.53
N GLY A 63 9.85 15.97 12.04
CA GLY A 63 9.85 16.38 10.62
C GLY A 63 9.11 15.45 9.66
N GLU A 64 8.30 14.52 10.18
CA GLU A 64 7.62 13.51 9.38
C GLU A 64 6.35 14.01 8.70
N LYS A 65 6.05 13.45 7.53
CA LYS A 65 4.73 13.55 6.89
C LYS A 65 3.97 12.26 7.10
N LYS A 66 2.66 12.39 7.36
CA LYS A 66 1.74 11.27 7.56
C LYS A 66 1.53 10.40 6.31
N GLY A 67 1.72 10.96 5.12
CA GLY A 67 1.31 10.29 3.87
C GLY A 67 -0.22 10.21 3.75
N LEU A 68 -0.70 9.27 2.94
CA LEU A 68 -2.12 9.03 2.70
C LEU A 68 -2.35 7.57 2.32
N VAL A 69 -3.13 6.85 3.13
CA VAL A 69 -3.74 5.57 2.74
C VAL A 69 -5.22 5.84 2.44
N PRO A 70 -5.66 5.74 1.17
CA PRO A 70 -7.05 6.01 0.80
C PRO A 70 -7.98 4.90 1.26
N GLY A 71 -9.24 5.24 1.46
CA GLY A 71 -10.32 4.33 1.85
C GLY A 71 -11.68 4.92 1.49
N SER A 72 -12.74 4.12 1.62
CA SER A 72 -14.11 4.58 1.34
C SER A 72 -14.49 5.80 2.18
N ARG A 73 -14.11 5.78 3.48
CA ARG A 73 -14.29 6.90 4.41
C ARG A 73 -13.54 8.16 3.97
N TRP A 74 -12.25 8.01 3.67
CA TRP A 74 -11.41 9.12 3.19
C TRP A 74 -12.01 9.78 1.93
N SER A 75 -12.54 8.97 1.01
CA SER A 75 -13.17 9.49 -0.21
C SER A 75 -14.34 10.41 0.08
N LEU A 76 -15.24 9.98 0.97
CA LEU A 76 -16.41 10.75 1.36
C LEU A 76 -16.01 12.05 2.07
N GLU A 77 -15.06 11.97 3.00
CA GLU A 77 -14.63 13.12 3.81
C GLU A 77 -13.84 14.16 3.01
N VAL A 78 -12.95 13.72 2.12
CA VAL A 78 -12.01 14.60 1.41
C VAL A 78 -12.52 14.99 0.02
N ARG A 79 -13.18 14.07 -0.69
CA ARG A 79 -13.65 14.31 -2.07
C ARG A 79 -15.16 14.57 -2.16
N GLY A 80 -15.91 14.39 -1.08
CA GLY A 80 -17.38 14.56 -1.08
C GLY A 80 -18.12 13.53 -1.95
N SER A 81 -17.46 12.44 -2.34
CA SER A 81 -18.02 11.41 -3.23
C SER A 81 -17.65 10.01 -2.76
N PRO A 82 -18.51 9.00 -2.99
CA PRO A 82 -18.19 7.62 -2.63
C PRO A 82 -16.97 7.11 -3.40
N TRP A 83 -16.28 6.13 -2.84
CA TRP A 83 -15.21 5.43 -3.54
C TRP A 83 -15.79 4.54 -4.65
N PHE A 84 -15.27 4.67 -5.87
CA PHE A 84 -15.68 3.84 -6.99
C PHE A 84 -14.81 2.58 -7.08
N PRO A 85 -15.38 1.38 -7.29
CA PRO A 85 -14.61 0.12 -7.27
C PRO A 85 -13.41 0.07 -8.25
N GLY A 86 -13.50 0.78 -9.39
CA GLY A 86 -12.40 0.86 -10.35
C GLY A 86 -11.15 1.58 -9.84
N GLU A 87 -11.28 2.43 -8.81
CA GLU A 87 -10.16 3.16 -8.21
C GLU A 87 -9.25 2.25 -7.38
N THR A 88 -9.83 1.19 -6.77
CA THR A 88 -9.08 0.17 -6.01
C THR A 88 -8.01 -0.49 -6.86
N ILE A 89 -8.26 -0.64 -8.16
CA ILE A 89 -7.37 -1.34 -9.09
C ILE A 89 -6.02 -0.64 -9.23
N SER A 90 -6.00 0.70 -9.15
CA SER A 90 -4.76 1.49 -9.13
C SER A 90 -4.07 1.42 -7.78
N VAL A 91 -4.82 1.53 -6.68
CA VAL A 91 -4.25 1.47 -5.31
C VAL A 91 -3.59 0.12 -5.03
N ALA A 92 -4.14 -0.98 -5.56
CA ALA A 92 -3.61 -2.32 -5.39
C ALA A 92 -2.18 -2.53 -5.92
N ILE A 93 -1.68 -1.62 -6.77
CA ILE A 93 -0.30 -1.60 -7.26
C ILE A 93 0.49 -0.37 -6.77
N GLY A 94 0.02 0.29 -5.72
CA GLY A 94 0.67 1.47 -5.15
C GLY A 94 0.49 2.75 -5.97
N GLN A 95 -0.54 2.85 -6.81
CA GLN A 95 -0.85 4.03 -7.63
C GLN A 95 -2.14 4.71 -7.17
N GLY A 96 -2.50 5.83 -7.82
CA GLY A 96 -3.67 6.62 -7.46
C GLY A 96 -3.38 7.56 -6.29
N PRO A 97 -4.32 7.75 -5.34
CA PRO A 97 -4.16 8.74 -4.28
C PRO A 97 -3.27 8.27 -3.11
N ILE A 98 -2.76 7.04 -3.12
CA ILE A 98 -1.88 6.55 -2.06
C ILE A 98 -0.55 7.32 -2.05
N LEU A 99 -0.13 7.78 -0.88
CA LEU A 99 1.13 8.47 -0.65
C LEU A 99 1.82 7.86 0.56
N VAL A 100 3.09 7.47 0.42
CA VAL A 100 3.89 6.91 1.51
C VAL A 100 5.25 7.58 1.55
N THR A 101 5.85 7.68 2.73
CA THR A 101 7.21 8.19 2.88
C THR A 101 8.24 7.07 2.75
N PRO A 102 9.49 7.36 2.34
CA PRO A 102 10.56 6.36 2.38
C PRO A 102 10.77 5.75 3.77
N LEU A 103 10.55 6.53 4.84
CA LEU A 103 10.67 6.06 6.22
C LEU A 103 9.57 5.04 6.58
N GLN A 104 8.32 5.30 6.18
CA GLN A 104 7.22 4.34 6.33
C GLN A 104 7.49 3.04 5.56
N MET A 105 8.07 3.12 4.35
CA MET A 105 8.45 1.93 3.59
C MET A 105 9.56 1.13 4.29
N ALA A 106 10.55 1.81 4.88
CA ALA A 106 11.59 1.14 5.66
C ALA A 106 11.02 0.43 6.89
N GLU A 107 10.10 1.05 7.62
CA GLU A 107 9.40 0.46 8.77
C GLU A 107 8.56 -0.76 8.37
N LEU A 108 7.82 -0.67 7.25
CA LEU A 108 7.05 -1.79 6.70
C LEU A 108 7.95 -2.98 6.39
N PHE A 109 9.03 -2.78 5.62
CA PHE A 109 9.95 -3.86 5.26
C PHE A 109 10.64 -4.45 6.50
N ALA A 110 11.06 -3.62 7.45
CA ALA A 110 11.64 -4.09 8.71
C ALA A 110 10.63 -4.94 9.50
N THR A 111 9.36 -4.54 9.56
CA THR A 111 8.30 -5.28 10.24
C THR A 111 8.06 -6.64 9.59
N VAL A 112 8.00 -6.70 8.26
CA VAL A 112 7.86 -7.97 7.52
C VAL A 112 9.08 -8.87 7.73
N ALA A 113 10.29 -8.32 7.62
CA ALA A 113 11.53 -9.07 7.83
C ALA A 113 11.66 -9.62 9.27
N ASN A 114 11.11 -8.89 10.25
CA ASN A 114 11.09 -9.30 11.66
C ASN A 114 9.87 -10.17 12.03
N GLY A 115 9.29 -10.89 11.07
CA GLY A 115 8.19 -11.83 11.32
C GLY A 115 6.91 -11.17 11.83
N GLY A 116 6.66 -9.91 11.44
CA GLY A 116 5.51 -9.12 11.87
C GLY A 116 5.73 -8.31 13.14
N ARG A 117 6.90 -8.39 13.78
CA ARG A 117 7.23 -7.54 14.92
C ARG A 117 7.57 -6.12 14.45
N HIS A 118 6.74 -5.16 14.84
CA HIS A 118 6.95 -3.75 14.56
C HIS A 118 8.22 -3.22 15.24
N VAL A 119 9.07 -2.54 14.48
CA VAL A 119 10.30 -1.89 14.96
C VAL A 119 10.25 -0.40 14.64
N ARG A 120 10.08 0.42 15.67
CA ARG A 120 10.05 1.88 15.53
C ARG A 120 11.43 2.39 15.09
N PRO A 121 11.53 3.19 14.02
CA PRO A 121 12.79 3.76 13.59
C PRO A 121 13.29 4.80 14.58
N ARG A 122 14.61 4.89 14.73
CA ARG A 122 15.31 5.84 15.60
C ARG A 122 16.69 6.17 15.06
N VAL A 123 17.14 7.40 15.26
CA VAL A 123 18.51 7.83 14.95
C VAL A 123 19.43 7.62 16.16
N ALA A 124 18.94 7.89 17.37
CA ALA A 124 19.72 7.74 18.59
C ALA A 124 20.02 6.25 18.90
N LEU A 125 21.26 5.95 19.28
CA LEU A 125 21.68 4.63 19.72
C LEU A 125 21.26 4.32 21.17
N SER A 126 20.87 5.32 21.95
CA SER A 126 20.36 5.19 23.30
C SER A 126 19.34 6.28 23.59
N THR A 127 18.24 5.93 24.27
CA THR A 127 17.39 6.91 24.93
C THR A 127 18.23 7.62 26.00
N PRO A 128 18.29 8.96 26.06
CA PRO A 128 18.78 9.61 27.27
C PRO A 128 17.94 9.10 28.45
N VAL A 129 18.62 8.70 29.52
CA VAL A 129 17.99 8.32 30.80
C VAL A 129 17.18 9.51 31.33
#